data_AF-A0A2N2VC95-F1
#
_entry.id   AF-A0A2N2VC95-F1
#
_cell.length_a   1.000
_cell.length_b   1.000
_cell.length_c   1.000
_cell.angle_alpha   90.00
_cell.angle_beta   90.00
_cell.angle_gamma   90.00
#
_symmetry.space_group_name_H-M   'P 1'
#
loop_
_entity.id
_entity.type
_entity.pdbx_description
1 polymer ?
#
loop_
_entity_poly.entity_id
_entity_poly.type
_entity_poly.pdbx_seq_one_letter_code
_entity_poly.pdbx_strand_id
1 'polypeptide(L)'
;MLCLTGLAACSSKPDSADIQKELAQMYQCPLLSMSEVKKTDGAEGQGKQYEVAFAYTVTFKGSPEEAVRLYSEWSSLDAQVLPSQIANEHAIDDANRRLSAANNGNIPHEERDRDPDVIRTGTVRRQIVERMKAIVPCQGPEELTRLMQLRGEALDAAKAGEQIPVPMGVKLKGIGVMLKTESGWHFNAMPMFNTEQIITGATVAYPRFEPLAAPAPVAKNAENDPPPAQLASVGATPSNLAPEAAPLQGASFDCSKASTAVEKMICADPKLADADASTAAAYKTGLAASVNPDGYKQGQANWRKNVRDACTDAACLSRVYQERLRELK
;
A
#
# COMPACT_ATOMS: atom_id res chain seq x y z
N MET A 1 38.96 41.45 -34.12
CA MET A 1 38.58 41.27 -32.70
C MET A 1 37.55 40.16 -32.67
N LEU A 2 37.86 39.08 -31.94
CA LEU A 2 37.16 37.80 -31.94
C LEU A 2 35.67 37.93 -31.59
N CYS A 3 34.83 37.20 -32.31
CA CYS A 3 33.56 36.71 -31.77
C CYS A 3 33.54 35.19 -31.95
N LEU A 4 33.99 34.46 -30.92
CA LEU A 4 33.73 33.03 -30.80
C LEU A 4 32.25 32.86 -30.41
N THR A 5 31.39 32.59 -31.37
CA THR A 5 30.07 32.05 -31.09
C THR A 5 30.18 30.53 -31.00
N GLY A 6 30.24 30.03 -29.77
CA GLY A 6 30.04 28.61 -29.50
C GLY A 6 28.63 28.22 -29.92
N LEU A 7 28.53 27.51 -31.05
CA LEU A 7 27.33 26.76 -31.43
C LEU A 7 27.16 25.63 -30.42
N ALA A 8 26.40 25.87 -29.36
CA ALA A 8 25.74 24.79 -28.64
C ALA A 8 24.76 24.15 -29.64
N ALA A 9 25.19 23.04 -30.24
CA ALA A 9 24.37 22.28 -31.16
C ALA A 9 23.07 21.88 -30.46
N CYS A 10 21.94 22.40 -30.96
CA CYS A 10 20.61 21.92 -30.58
C CYS A 10 20.51 20.44 -30.96
N SER A 11 20.82 19.53 -30.03
CA SER A 11 20.61 18.11 -30.27
C SER A 11 19.15 17.88 -30.65
N SER A 12 18.93 17.27 -31.82
CA SER A 12 17.60 16.92 -32.32
C SER A 12 17.02 15.69 -31.63
N LYS A 13 17.78 15.07 -30.70
CA LYS A 13 17.44 13.80 -30.04
C LYS A 13 17.74 13.90 -28.54
N PRO A 14 16.95 13.25 -27.67
CA PRO A 14 17.25 13.20 -26.25
C PRO A 14 18.52 12.38 -26.00
N ASP A 15 19.35 12.82 -25.07
CA ASP A 15 20.54 12.10 -24.61
C ASP A 15 20.36 11.51 -23.18
N SER A 16 21.42 10.92 -22.63
CA SER A 16 21.36 10.36 -21.27
C SER A 16 21.13 11.42 -20.19
N ALA A 17 21.58 12.67 -20.40
CA ALA A 17 21.40 13.75 -19.44
C ALA A 17 19.95 14.23 -19.41
N ASP A 18 19.28 14.27 -20.57
CA ASP A 18 17.84 14.52 -20.66
C ASP A 18 17.05 13.48 -19.85
N ILE A 19 17.35 12.19 -20.06
CA ILE A 19 16.70 11.09 -19.33
C ILE A 19 17.00 11.19 -17.83
N GLN A 20 18.27 11.44 -17.45
CA GLN A 20 18.67 11.56 -16.06
C GLN A 20 17.91 12.69 -15.34
N LYS A 21 17.74 13.84 -15.99
CA LYS A 21 17.00 14.98 -15.43
C LYS A 21 15.55 14.64 -15.15
N GLU A 22 14.89 13.90 -16.05
CA GLU A 22 13.49 13.50 -15.87
C GLU A 22 13.36 12.38 -14.82
N LEU A 23 14.26 11.39 -14.82
CA LEU A 23 14.26 10.34 -13.80
C LEU A 23 14.54 10.91 -12.39
N ALA A 24 15.44 11.91 -12.26
CA ALA A 24 15.75 12.53 -10.98
C ALA A 24 14.53 13.18 -10.30
N GLN A 25 13.55 13.65 -11.08
CA GLN A 25 12.30 14.19 -10.54
C GLN A 25 11.41 13.10 -9.95
N MET A 26 11.54 11.85 -10.41
CA MET A 26 10.79 10.69 -9.91
C MET A 26 11.44 10.00 -8.70
N TYR A 27 12.73 10.25 -8.47
CA TYR A 27 13.52 9.67 -7.38
C TYR A 27 13.95 10.74 -6.35
N GLN A 28 13.00 11.18 -5.53
CA GLN A 28 13.14 12.10 -4.39
C GLN A 28 13.29 11.38 -3.02
N CYS A 29 13.20 10.05 -3.00
CA CYS A 29 13.30 9.20 -1.83
C CYS A 29 14.67 9.34 -1.17
N PRO A 30 14.73 9.73 0.13
CA PRO A 30 16.01 9.94 0.81
C PRO A 30 16.76 8.64 1.06
N LEU A 31 16.11 7.47 0.97
CA LEU A 31 16.72 6.16 1.13
C LEU A 31 17.37 5.61 -0.16
N LEU A 32 17.08 6.20 -1.32
CA LEU A 32 17.55 5.69 -2.60
C LEU A 32 18.36 6.74 -3.36
N SER A 33 19.40 6.30 -4.07
CA SER A 33 20.10 7.09 -5.07
C SER A 33 19.97 6.44 -6.44
N MET A 34 19.79 7.27 -7.45
CA MET A 34 19.88 6.84 -8.84
C MET A 34 21.26 7.20 -9.40
N SER A 35 21.85 6.29 -10.18
CA SER A 35 23.13 6.48 -10.86
C SER A 35 23.15 5.76 -12.21
N GLU A 36 24.25 5.92 -12.96
CA GLU A 36 24.55 5.17 -14.19
C GLU A 36 23.47 5.26 -15.29
N VAL A 37 22.75 6.39 -15.35
CA VAL A 37 21.72 6.59 -16.37
C VAL A 37 22.36 6.66 -17.75
N LYS A 38 21.97 5.73 -18.62
CA LYS A 38 22.50 5.60 -19.97
C LYS A 38 21.38 5.32 -20.96
N LYS A 39 21.23 6.20 -21.96
CA LYS A 39 20.47 5.87 -23.17
C LYS A 39 21.16 4.71 -23.88
N THR A 40 20.41 3.65 -24.14
CA THR A 40 20.90 2.42 -24.77
C THR A 40 20.44 2.30 -26.21
N ASP A 41 19.26 2.83 -26.53
CA ASP A 41 18.71 2.88 -27.89
C ASP A 41 17.69 4.02 -28.02
N GLY A 42 17.19 4.25 -29.22
CA GLY A 42 15.95 4.99 -29.43
C GLY A 42 15.74 5.46 -30.87
N ALA A 43 14.47 5.63 -31.23
CA ALA A 43 14.03 5.91 -32.59
C ALA A 43 13.16 7.17 -32.65
N GLU A 44 13.13 7.80 -33.83
CA GLU A 44 12.17 8.88 -34.11
C GLU A 44 10.77 8.29 -34.23
N GLY A 45 9.84 8.81 -33.42
CA GLY A 45 8.42 8.44 -33.47
C GLY A 45 7.63 9.33 -34.44
N GLN A 46 6.30 9.20 -34.43
CA GLN A 46 5.45 10.11 -35.21
C GLN A 46 5.45 11.53 -34.62
N GLY A 47 5.72 12.54 -35.44
CA GLY A 47 5.71 13.94 -35.02
C GLY A 47 6.95 14.34 -34.22
N LYS A 48 6.80 15.12 -33.14
CA LYS A 48 7.90 15.57 -32.25
C LYS A 48 8.21 14.57 -31.12
N GLN A 49 7.92 13.29 -31.34
CA GLN A 49 8.12 12.22 -30.36
C GLN A 49 9.43 11.49 -30.62
N TYR A 50 10.12 11.10 -29.55
CA TYR A 50 11.31 10.25 -29.63
C TYR A 50 11.18 9.11 -28.64
N GLU A 51 11.23 7.87 -29.13
CA GLU A 51 11.25 6.67 -28.31
C GLU A 51 12.67 6.46 -27.77
N VAL A 52 12.80 6.21 -26.47
CA VAL A 52 14.09 5.95 -25.82
C VAL A 52 14.05 4.64 -25.07
N ALA A 53 15.12 3.86 -25.21
CA ALA A 53 15.44 2.77 -24.30
C ALA A 53 16.66 3.19 -23.48
N PHE A 54 16.66 2.90 -22.19
CA PHE A 54 17.72 3.31 -21.29
C PHE A 54 17.95 2.28 -20.18
N ALA A 55 19.13 2.34 -19.58
CA ALA A 55 19.48 1.59 -18.40
C ALA A 55 19.88 2.57 -17.29
N TYR A 56 19.63 2.20 -16.04
CA TYR A 56 20.02 2.98 -14.87
C TYR A 56 20.09 2.08 -13.64
N THR A 57 20.76 2.56 -12.61
CA THR A 57 20.92 1.84 -11.35
C THR A 57 20.23 2.63 -10.24
N VAL A 58 19.50 1.93 -9.38
CA VAL A 58 18.95 2.47 -8.13
C VAL A 58 19.57 1.73 -6.97
N THR A 59 20.21 2.44 -6.05
CA THR A 59 20.88 1.85 -4.87
C THR A 59 20.31 2.41 -3.59
N PHE A 60 20.29 1.59 -2.55
CA PHE A 60 20.07 2.01 -1.18
C PHE A 60 21.21 2.93 -0.73
N LYS A 61 20.85 4.04 -0.08
CA LYS A 61 21.78 4.98 0.55
C LYS A 61 22.04 4.52 1.98
N GLY A 62 23.25 4.03 2.24
CA GLY A 62 23.67 3.60 3.58
C GLY A 62 24.49 2.32 3.53
N SER A 63 24.76 1.75 4.69
CA SER A 63 25.47 0.48 4.82
C SER A 63 24.53 -0.72 4.61
N PRO A 64 25.09 -1.91 4.32
CA PRO A 64 24.33 -3.16 4.31
C PRO A 64 23.56 -3.41 5.61
N GLU A 65 24.13 -3.07 6.78
CA GLU A 65 23.49 -3.20 8.09
C GLU A 65 22.27 -2.28 8.23
N GLU A 66 22.37 -1.03 7.75
CA GLU A 66 21.25 -0.08 7.75
C GLU A 66 20.11 -0.57 6.85
N ALA A 67 20.46 -1.11 5.67
CA ALA A 67 19.49 -1.66 4.72
C ALA A 67 18.73 -2.86 5.31
N VAL A 68 19.42 -3.88 5.83
CA VAL A 68 18.71 -5.03 6.43
C VAL A 68 17.93 -4.67 7.67
N ARG A 69 18.39 -3.68 8.45
CA ARG A 69 17.66 -3.18 9.60
C ARG A 69 16.33 -2.58 9.15
N LEU A 70 16.34 -1.73 8.11
CA LEU A 70 15.13 -1.19 7.50
C LEU A 70 14.22 -2.33 7.00
N TYR A 71 14.74 -3.24 6.19
CA TYR A 71 13.93 -4.30 5.57
C TYR A 71 13.27 -5.20 6.60
N SER A 72 14.01 -5.59 7.63
CA SER A 72 13.50 -6.44 8.70
C SER A 72 12.49 -5.70 9.59
N GLU A 73 12.76 -4.45 9.95
CA GLU A 73 11.82 -3.66 10.75
C GLU A 73 10.52 -3.43 9.98
N TRP A 74 10.62 -3.05 8.71
CA TRP A 74 9.46 -2.89 7.85
C TRP A 74 8.66 -4.18 7.77
N SER A 75 9.28 -5.31 7.48
CA SER A 75 8.56 -6.58 7.39
C SER A 75 7.92 -7.01 8.71
N SER A 76 8.58 -6.74 9.85
CA SER A 76 7.99 -6.98 11.17
C SER A 76 6.75 -6.10 11.39
N LEU A 77 6.82 -4.81 11.08
CA LEU A 77 5.68 -3.89 11.22
C LEU A 77 4.53 -4.24 10.27
N ASP A 78 4.84 -4.59 9.02
CA ASP A 78 3.89 -4.95 7.97
C ASP A 78 3.08 -6.20 8.38
N ALA A 79 3.76 -7.20 8.94
CA ALA A 79 3.12 -8.38 9.51
C ALA A 79 2.16 -8.07 10.68
N GLN A 80 2.31 -6.93 11.34
CA GLN A 80 1.48 -6.52 12.48
C GLN A 80 0.31 -5.61 12.11
N VAL A 81 0.31 -5.00 10.92
CA VAL A 81 -0.73 -4.06 10.49
C VAL A 81 -2.11 -4.68 10.62
N LEU A 82 -2.36 -5.81 9.94
CA LEU A 82 -3.66 -6.44 9.95
C LEU A 82 -4.05 -7.02 11.32
N PRO A 83 -3.19 -7.77 12.04
CA PRO A 83 -3.52 -8.23 13.40
C PRO A 83 -3.89 -7.09 14.35
N SER A 84 -3.19 -5.95 14.28
CA SER A 84 -3.49 -4.79 15.12
C SER A 84 -4.82 -4.12 14.75
N GLN A 85 -5.18 -4.10 13.47
CA GLN A 85 -6.50 -3.65 13.01
C GLN A 85 -7.61 -4.56 13.54
N ILE A 86 -7.49 -5.87 13.34
CA ILE A 86 -8.47 -6.86 13.83
C ILE A 86 -8.64 -6.76 15.35
N ALA A 87 -7.53 -6.65 16.09
CA ALA A 87 -7.59 -6.52 17.55
C ALA A 87 -8.32 -5.25 17.99
N ASN A 88 -8.14 -4.13 17.26
CA ASN A 88 -8.84 -2.89 17.56
C ASN A 88 -10.33 -2.94 17.20
N GLU A 89 -10.67 -3.53 16.06
CA GLU A 89 -12.06 -3.79 15.67
C GLU A 89 -12.78 -4.66 16.71
N HIS A 90 -12.15 -5.75 17.15
CA HIS A 90 -12.71 -6.61 18.20
C HIS A 90 -12.93 -5.85 19.53
N ALA A 91 -11.97 -5.02 19.94
CA ALA A 91 -12.12 -4.21 21.16
C ALA A 91 -13.29 -3.21 21.04
N ILE A 92 -13.46 -2.60 19.87
CA ILE A 92 -14.57 -1.70 19.56
C ILE A 92 -15.91 -2.45 19.62
N ASP A 93 -16.00 -3.62 19.00
CA ASP A 93 -17.21 -4.44 19.00
C ASP A 93 -17.59 -4.89 20.42
N ASP A 94 -16.61 -5.28 21.23
CA ASP A 94 -16.81 -5.65 22.64
C ASP A 94 -17.33 -4.46 23.47
N ALA A 95 -16.73 -3.28 23.29
CA ALA A 95 -17.18 -2.05 23.94
C ALA A 95 -18.62 -1.69 23.52
N ASN A 96 -18.92 -1.76 22.22
CA ASN A 96 -20.26 -1.51 21.68
C ASN A 96 -21.30 -2.44 22.28
N ARG A 97 -21.02 -3.75 22.40
CA ARG A 97 -21.94 -4.71 23.00
C ARG A 97 -22.25 -4.39 24.46
N ARG A 98 -21.23 -4.03 25.25
CA ARG A 98 -21.40 -3.64 26.66
C ARG A 98 -22.22 -2.36 26.81
N LEU A 99 -21.90 -1.33 26.02
CA LEU A 99 -22.61 -0.05 26.07
C LEU A 99 -24.06 -0.18 25.58
N SER A 100 -24.30 -0.94 24.52
CA SER A 100 -25.64 -1.21 23.99
C SER A 100 -26.51 -1.92 25.03
N ALA A 101 -25.95 -2.91 25.74
CA ALA A 101 -26.64 -3.60 26.83
C ALA A 101 -26.94 -2.66 28.01
N ALA A 102 -26.00 -1.78 28.36
CA ALA A 102 -26.16 -0.83 29.46
C ALA A 102 -27.12 0.33 29.14
N ASN A 103 -27.23 0.72 27.87
CA ASN A 103 -27.93 1.93 27.44
C ASN A 103 -29.12 1.66 26.49
N ASN A 104 -29.82 0.53 26.66
CA ASN A 104 -31.03 0.18 25.88
C ASN A 104 -30.85 0.30 24.36
N GLY A 105 -29.74 -0.22 23.83
CA GLY A 105 -29.42 -0.15 22.41
C GLY A 105 -28.63 1.09 21.98
N ASN A 106 -28.54 2.13 22.81
CA ASN A 106 -27.74 3.31 22.52
C ASN A 106 -26.24 3.03 22.69
N ILE A 107 -25.41 3.59 21.81
CA ILE A 107 -23.94 3.44 21.86
C ILE A 107 -23.33 4.84 21.86
N PRO A 108 -23.09 5.44 23.04
CA PRO A 108 -22.41 6.73 23.13
C PRO A 108 -20.97 6.61 22.64
N HIS A 109 -20.65 7.18 21.48
CA HIS A 109 -19.32 7.07 20.87
C HIS A 109 -18.20 7.60 21.76
N GLU A 110 -18.42 8.69 22.50
CA GLU A 110 -17.43 9.21 23.44
C GLU A 110 -17.10 8.23 24.58
N GLU A 111 -18.08 7.45 25.02
CA GLU A 111 -17.90 6.46 26.09
C GLU A 111 -17.16 5.22 25.56
N ARG A 112 -17.51 4.78 24.34
CA ARG A 112 -16.78 3.72 23.62
C ARG A 112 -15.32 4.10 23.40
N ASP A 113 -15.06 5.34 22.99
CA ASP A 113 -13.69 5.79 22.70
C ASP A 113 -12.84 5.95 23.98
N ARG A 114 -13.48 6.00 25.15
CA ARG A 114 -12.84 5.95 26.48
C ARG A 114 -12.63 4.52 26.99
N ASP A 115 -13.13 3.49 26.29
CA ASP A 115 -12.95 2.10 26.69
C ASP A 115 -11.45 1.74 26.74
N PRO A 116 -10.94 1.20 27.85
CA PRO A 116 -9.51 0.90 28.00
C PRO A 116 -8.95 -0.03 26.93
N ASP A 117 -9.72 -1.03 26.47
CA ASP A 117 -9.25 -1.96 25.44
C ASP A 117 -9.26 -1.30 24.05
N VAL A 118 -10.23 -0.42 23.77
CA VAL A 118 -10.28 0.38 22.53
C VAL A 118 -9.07 1.32 22.47
N ILE A 119 -8.77 2.04 23.56
CA ILE A 119 -7.60 2.92 23.64
C ILE A 119 -6.31 2.12 23.46
N ARG A 120 -6.17 0.99 24.17
CA ARG A 120 -4.96 0.16 24.16
C ARG A 120 -4.65 -0.38 22.77
N THR A 121 -5.62 -1.04 22.15
CA THR A 121 -5.47 -1.63 20.80
C THR A 121 -5.33 -0.56 19.72
N GLY A 122 -6.07 0.55 19.83
CA GLY A 122 -5.98 1.68 18.91
C GLY A 122 -4.64 2.41 18.99
N THR A 123 -4.00 2.42 20.16
CA THR A 123 -2.65 2.99 20.34
C THR A 123 -1.60 2.17 19.62
N VAL A 124 -1.61 0.84 19.75
CA VAL A 124 -0.69 -0.03 19.03
C VAL A 124 -0.85 0.12 17.51
N ARG A 125 -2.09 0.10 17.01
CA ARG A 125 -2.38 0.32 15.60
C ARG A 125 -1.78 1.63 15.08
N ARG A 126 -1.95 2.74 15.83
CA ARG A 126 -1.35 4.04 15.48
C ARG A 126 0.17 4.01 15.51
N GLN A 127 0.77 3.39 16.52
CA GLN A 127 2.23 3.27 16.63
C GLN A 127 2.84 2.52 15.44
N ILE A 128 2.21 1.43 14.99
CA ILE A 128 2.66 0.68 13.82
C ILE A 128 2.65 1.58 12.58
N VAL A 129 1.53 2.28 12.33
CA VAL A 129 1.39 3.17 11.16
C VAL A 129 2.40 4.31 11.19
N GLU A 130 2.56 4.98 12.34
CA GLU A 130 3.50 6.10 12.46
C GLU A 130 4.96 5.63 12.35
N ARG A 131 5.28 4.46 12.90
CA ARG A 131 6.62 3.88 12.74
C ARG A 131 6.90 3.52 11.29
N MET A 132 5.92 2.94 10.59
CA MET A 132 6.03 2.60 9.17
C MET A 132 6.38 3.83 8.32
N LYS A 133 5.64 4.93 8.52
CA LYS A 133 5.89 6.21 7.84
C LYS A 133 7.28 6.78 8.16
N ALA A 134 7.73 6.62 9.41
CA ALA A 134 9.02 7.14 9.84
C ALA A 134 10.20 6.39 9.20
N ILE A 135 10.11 5.07 9.03
CA ILE A 135 11.19 4.27 8.46
C ILE A 135 11.18 4.29 6.92
N VAL A 136 10.01 4.43 6.27
CA VAL A 136 9.90 4.54 4.81
C VAL A 136 9.37 5.92 4.39
N PRO A 137 10.23 6.95 4.31
CA PRO A 137 9.84 8.31 3.92
C PRO A 137 9.74 8.50 2.39
N CYS A 138 9.43 7.44 1.63
CA CYS A 138 9.43 7.46 0.17
C CYS A 138 7.99 7.47 -0.33
N GLN A 139 7.66 8.43 -1.21
CA GLN A 139 6.28 8.72 -1.62
C GLN A 139 6.03 8.35 -3.10
N GLY A 140 7.09 8.24 -3.91
CA GLY A 140 6.98 7.89 -5.32
C GLY A 140 6.68 6.40 -5.52
N PRO A 141 5.78 6.03 -6.44
CA PRO A 141 5.41 4.63 -6.67
C PRO A 141 6.60 3.77 -7.13
N GLU A 142 7.50 4.31 -7.95
CA GLU A 142 8.70 3.58 -8.37
C GLU A 142 9.67 3.36 -7.21
N GLU A 143 9.88 4.38 -6.39
CA GLU A 143 10.78 4.32 -5.24
C GLU A 143 10.31 3.25 -4.25
N LEU A 144 9.02 3.26 -3.95
CA LEU A 144 8.40 2.26 -3.08
C LEU A 144 8.49 0.87 -3.70
N THR A 145 8.25 0.74 -5.01
CA THR A 145 8.40 -0.53 -5.74
C THR A 145 9.83 -1.08 -5.61
N ARG A 146 10.86 -0.24 -5.77
CA ARG A 146 12.27 -0.68 -5.63
C ARG A 146 12.61 -1.06 -4.19
N LEU A 147 12.16 -0.28 -3.20
CA LEU A 147 12.37 -0.63 -1.80
C LEU A 147 11.64 -1.94 -1.42
N MET A 148 10.41 -2.14 -1.89
CA MET A 148 9.66 -3.38 -1.67
C MET A 148 10.35 -4.58 -2.31
N GLN A 149 10.92 -4.41 -3.51
CA GLN A 149 11.68 -5.44 -4.19
C GLN A 149 12.93 -5.84 -3.41
N LEU A 150 13.76 -4.87 -3.00
CA LEU A 150 14.96 -5.12 -2.18
C LEU A 150 14.61 -5.79 -0.85
N ARG A 151 13.53 -5.34 -0.20
CA ARG A 151 12.99 -5.97 1.00
C ARG A 151 12.59 -7.43 0.74
N GLY A 152 11.88 -7.71 -0.35
CA GLY A 152 11.45 -9.06 -0.73
C GLY A 152 12.62 -10.02 -0.90
N GLU A 153 13.64 -9.59 -1.66
CA GLU A 153 14.88 -10.35 -1.85
C GLU A 153 15.58 -10.65 -0.51
N ALA A 154 15.61 -9.66 0.40
CA ALA A 154 16.22 -9.85 1.71
C ALA A 154 15.43 -10.86 2.57
N LEU A 155 14.10 -10.83 2.49
CA LEU A 155 13.23 -11.79 3.19
C LEU A 155 13.39 -13.20 2.65
N ASP A 156 13.49 -13.36 1.33
CA ASP A 156 13.70 -14.65 0.71
C ASP A 156 15.07 -15.22 1.06
N ALA A 157 16.11 -14.39 1.04
CA ALA A 157 17.44 -14.79 1.51
C ALA A 157 17.42 -15.21 3.00
N ALA A 158 16.68 -14.50 3.85
CA ALA A 158 16.59 -14.79 5.28
C ALA A 158 15.88 -16.12 5.60
N LYS A 159 15.16 -16.72 4.63
CA LYS A 159 14.63 -18.09 4.77
C LYS A 159 15.74 -19.15 4.70
N ALA A 160 16.85 -18.84 4.04
CA ALA A 160 17.97 -19.77 3.85
C ALA A 160 19.02 -19.72 4.97
N GLY A 161 19.03 -18.67 5.80
CA GLY A 161 19.97 -18.54 6.92
C GLY A 161 19.89 -17.20 7.64
N GLU A 162 20.56 -17.12 8.79
CA GLU A 162 20.59 -15.90 9.62
C GLU A 162 21.52 -14.81 9.08
N GLN A 163 22.43 -15.18 8.18
CA GLN A 163 23.30 -14.26 7.46
C GLN A 163 22.90 -14.23 5.99
N ILE A 164 22.69 -13.04 5.43
CA ILE A 164 22.21 -12.88 4.06
C ILE A 164 23.11 -11.92 3.26
N PRO A 165 23.32 -12.16 1.95
CA PRO A 165 23.86 -11.14 1.06
C PRO A 165 22.83 -10.02 0.92
N VAL A 166 23.14 -8.83 1.40
CA VAL A 166 22.15 -7.74 1.49
C VAL A 166 21.81 -7.20 0.11
N PRO A 167 20.54 -7.17 -0.32
CA PRO A 167 20.14 -6.45 -1.52
C PRO A 167 20.35 -4.95 -1.32
N MET A 168 21.28 -4.37 -2.06
CA MET A 168 21.69 -2.96 -1.96
C MET A 168 21.24 -2.11 -3.14
N GLY A 169 20.74 -2.73 -4.21
CA GLY A 169 20.29 -1.98 -5.36
C GLY A 169 19.75 -2.85 -6.49
N VAL A 170 19.29 -2.18 -7.54
CA VAL A 170 18.69 -2.82 -8.71
C VAL A 170 19.18 -2.10 -9.96
N LYS A 171 19.67 -2.87 -10.93
CA LYS A 171 19.86 -2.40 -12.31
C LYS A 171 18.54 -2.55 -13.06
N LEU A 172 18.16 -1.49 -13.73
CA LEU A 172 16.87 -1.33 -14.36
C LEU A 172 17.05 -0.99 -15.84
N LYS A 173 16.12 -1.47 -16.66
CA LYS A 173 15.94 -1.02 -18.03
C LYS A 173 14.60 -0.31 -18.14
N GLY A 174 14.60 0.82 -18.82
CA GLY A 174 13.43 1.64 -19.07
C GLY A 174 13.17 1.80 -20.56
N ILE A 175 11.89 1.89 -20.93
CA ILE A 175 11.46 2.29 -22.27
C ILE A 175 10.39 3.38 -22.12
N GLY A 176 10.54 4.49 -22.84
CA GLY A 176 9.60 5.60 -22.77
C GLY A 176 9.59 6.45 -24.02
N VAL A 177 8.61 7.34 -24.12
CA VAL A 177 8.49 8.32 -25.20
C VAL A 177 8.78 9.69 -24.63
N MET A 178 9.69 10.43 -25.26
CA MET A 178 10.00 11.82 -24.90
C MET A 178 9.47 12.80 -25.94
N LEU A 179 8.97 13.94 -25.48
CA LEU A 179 8.57 15.09 -26.30
C LEU A 179 9.56 16.23 -26.13
N LYS A 180 9.86 16.93 -27.23
CA LYS A 180 10.64 18.16 -27.18
C LYS A 180 9.73 19.36 -26.93
N THR A 181 9.92 20.02 -25.80
CA THR A 181 9.28 21.31 -25.45
C THR A 181 10.32 22.44 -25.48
N GLU A 182 9.90 23.67 -25.14
CA GLU A 182 10.82 24.80 -24.96
C GLU A 182 11.79 24.60 -23.80
N SER A 183 11.40 23.84 -22.77
CA SER A 183 12.21 23.57 -21.56
C SER A 183 13.13 22.35 -21.67
N GLY A 184 13.11 21.65 -22.81
CA GLY A 184 13.94 20.49 -23.10
C GLY A 184 13.12 19.25 -23.46
N TRP A 185 13.73 18.08 -23.30
CA TRP A 185 13.05 16.80 -23.48
C TRP A 185 12.36 16.37 -22.21
N HIS A 186 11.09 15.96 -22.33
CA HIS A 186 10.30 15.46 -21.21
C HIS A 186 9.63 14.14 -21.55
N PHE A 187 9.47 13.26 -20.57
CA PHE A 187 8.68 12.05 -20.79
C PHE A 187 7.21 12.41 -21.02
N ASN A 188 6.64 11.89 -22.11
CA ASN A 188 5.23 12.08 -22.45
C ASN A 188 4.29 11.40 -21.42
N ALA A 189 4.76 10.27 -20.89
CA ALA A 189 4.09 9.47 -19.88
C ALA A 189 5.16 8.72 -19.07
N MET A 190 4.74 8.14 -17.95
CA MET A 190 5.62 7.32 -17.12
C MET A 190 6.26 6.19 -17.94
N PRO A 191 7.60 6.07 -17.97
CA PRO A 191 8.26 5.00 -18.69
C PRO A 191 7.90 3.62 -18.11
N MET A 192 8.01 2.59 -18.93
CA MET A 192 7.96 1.21 -18.44
C MET A 192 9.33 0.82 -17.91
N PHE A 193 9.38 0.19 -16.73
CA PHE A 193 10.61 -0.21 -16.07
C PHE A 193 10.64 -1.72 -15.84
N ASN A 194 11.76 -2.35 -16.17
CA ASN A 194 12.02 -3.77 -15.94
C ASN A 194 13.27 -3.94 -15.08
N THR A 195 13.21 -4.87 -14.13
CA THR A 195 14.38 -5.28 -13.36
C THR A 195 15.28 -6.16 -14.22
N GLU A 196 16.55 -5.79 -14.31
CA GLU A 196 17.57 -6.60 -14.96
C GLU A 196 18.37 -7.43 -13.96
N GLN A 197 18.81 -6.81 -12.85
CA GLN A 197 19.70 -7.46 -11.89
C GLN A 197 19.56 -6.85 -10.49
N ILE A 198 19.54 -7.69 -9.46
CA ILE A 198 19.72 -7.27 -8.06
C ILE A 198 21.22 -7.12 -7.77
N ILE A 199 21.58 -5.99 -7.16
CA ILE A 199 22.92 -5.72 -6.66
C ILE A 199 22.94 -6.10 -5.19
N THR A 200 23.77 -7.07 -4.83
CA THR A 200 23.97 -7.50 -3.44
C THR A 200 25.27 -6.93 -2.87
N GLY A 201 25.24 -6.49 -1.62
CA GLY A 201 26.39 -6.04 -0.85
C GLY A 201 26.98 -7.16 0.02
N ALA A 202 27.59 -6.75 1.14
CA ALA A 202 28.17 -7.67 2.11
C ALA A 202 27.14 -8.66 2.65
N THR A 203 27.62 -9.82 3.12
CA THR A 203 26.80 -10.74 3.89
C THR A 203 26.79 -10.32 5.35
N VAL A 204 25.60 -10.05 5.90
CA VAL A 204 25.44 -9.61 7.29
C VAL A 204 24.29 -10.35 7.98
N ALA A 205 24.24 -10.27 9.31
CA ALA A 205 23.15 -10.84 10.07
C ALA A 205 21.82 -10.13 9.78
N TYR A 206 20.76 -10.89 9.52
CA TYR A 206 19.42 -10.38 9.35
C TYR A 206 18.75 -10.23 10.74
N PRO A 207 18.54 -9.00 11.25
CA PRO A 207 18.00 -8.82 12.60
C PRO A 207 16.56 -9.30 12.68
N ARG A 208 16.08 -9.69 13.86
CA ARG A 208 14.67 -9.96 14.14
C ARG A 208 14.15 -8.88 15.08
N PHE A 209 13.05 -8.24 14.71
CA PHE A 209 12.40 -7.21 15.53
C PHE A 209 11.27 -7.80 16.34
N GLU A 210 11.23 -7.50 17.64
CA GLU A 210 10.10 -7.84 18.48
C GLU A 210 8.84 -7.08 18.04
N PRO A 211 7.67 -7.72 18.03
CA PRO A 211 6.42 -7.05 17.74
C PRO A 211 6.12 -5.90 18.72
N LEU A 212 5.50 -4.83 18.21
CA LEU A 212 4.85 -3.82 19.04
C LEU A 212 3.63 -4.46 19.69
N ALA A 213 3.81 -5.04 20.88
CA ALA A 213 2.74 -5.68 21.62
C ALA A 213 1.95 -4.65 22.45
N ALA A 214 0.63 -4.80 22.47
CA ALA A 214 -0.19 -4.18 23.50
C ALA A 214 0.13 -4.83 24.86
N PRO A 215 0.16 -4.08 25.98
CA PRO A 215 0.14 -4.67 27.32
C PRO A 215 -1.02 -5.66 27.45
N ALA A 216 -0.94 -6.65 28.35
CA ALA A 216 -2.02 -7.64 28.52
C ALA A 216 -3.39 -6.94 28.74
N PRO A 217 -4.50 -7.54 28.29
CA PRO A 217 -5.83 -6.97 28.54
C PRO A 217 -6.02 -6.70 30.03
N VAL A 218 -6.69 -5.59 30.35
CA VAL A 218 -7.09 -5.33 31.74
C VAL A 218 -8.02 -6.47 32.14
N ALA A 219 -7.70 -7.19 33.21
CA ALA A 219 -8.52 -8.29 33.71
C ALA A 219 -9.95 -7.78 33.95
N LYS A 220 -10.91 -8.29 33.17
CA LYS A 220 -12.33 -7.97 33.31
C LYS A 220 -12.90 -8.80 34.46
N ASN A 221 -13.71 -8.19 35.32
CA ASN A 221 -14.55 -8.94 36.25
C ASN A 221 -15.62 -9.65 35.42
N ALA A 222 -15.59 -10.99 35.40
CA ALA A 222 -16.40 -11.87 34.54
C ALA A 222 -17.92 -11.81 34.78
N GLU A 223 -18.39 -10.95 35.66
CA GLU A 223 -19.77 -10.93 36.15
C GLU A 223 -20.73 -10.07 35.28
N ASN A 224 -20.19 -9.24 34.37
CA ASN A 224 -20.99 -8.32 33.55
C ASN A 224 -20.89 -8.56 32.03
N ASP A 225 -20.16 -9.58 31.58
CA ASP A 225 -20.05 -9.88 30.15
C ASP A 225 -21.18 -10.82 29.70
N PRO A 226 -22.03 -10.43 28.72
CA PRO A 226 -22.96 -11.37 28.12
C PRO A 226 -22.19 -12.47 27.38
N PRO A 227 -22.70 -13.72 27.36
CA PRO A 227 -21.99 -14.84 26.75
C PRO A 227 -21.74 -14.60 25.25
N PRO A 228 -20.61 -15.08 24.70
CA PRO A 228 -20.31 -14.94 23.28
C PRO A 228 -21.39 -15.60 22.42
N ALA A 229 -21.92 -14.85 21.46
CA ALA A 229 -22.89 -15.37 20.51
C ALA A 229 -22.24 -16.46 19.63
N GLN A 230 -22.82 -17.67 19.64
CA GLN A 230 -22.37 -18.77 18.79
C GLN A 230 -22.67 -18.47 17.32
N LEU A 231 -21.63 -18.43 16.48
CA LEU A 231 -21.75 -18.30 15.03
C LEU A 231 -22.25 -19.62 14.44
N ALA A 232 -23.42 -19.62 13.82
CA ALA A 232 -23.91 -20.74 13.02
C ALA A 232 -23.07 -20.87 11.73
N SER A 233 -22.60 -22.09 11.44
CA SER A 233 -21.83 -22.42 10.24
C SER A 233 -22.73 -22.48 9.00
N VAL A 234 -22.45 -21.67 7.98
CA VAL A 234 -23.05 -21.81 6.65
C VAL A 234 -22.00 -22.41 5.72
N GLY A 235 -22.30 -23.58 5.15
CA GLY A 235 -21.40 -24.31 4.25
C GLY A 235 -21.22 -23.61 2.90
N ALA A 236 -19.99 -23.56 2.41
CA ALA A 236 -19.63 -22.96 1.13
C ALA A 236 -19.38 -24.04 0.06
N THR A 237 -19.99 -23.89 -1.12
CA THR A 237 -19.61 -24.56 -2.37
C THR A 237 -18.84 -23.59 -3.28
N PRO A 238 -17.78 -24.02 -3.98
CA PRO A 238 -16.94 -23.12 -4.77
C PRO A 238 -17.47 -22.97 -6.19
N SER A 239 -17.36 -21.76 -6.76
CA SER A 239 -17.34 -21.58 -8.20
C SER A 239 -16.31 -20.53 -8.58
N ASN A 240 -15.42 -20.97 -9.45
CA ASN A 240 -14.28 -20.28 -10.02
C ASN A 240 -14.76 -19.35 -11.14
N LEU A 241 -14.07 -18.23 -11.36
CA LEU A 241 -13.75 -17.62 -12.67
C LEU A 241 -13.12 -16.22 -12.44
N ALA A 242 -12.02 -15.96 -13.15
CA ALA A 242 -11.26 -14.70 -13.18
C ALA A 242 -11.30 -14.13 -14.64
N PRO A 243 -10.72 -12.95 -14.94
CA PRO A 243 -11.44 -11.67 -14.97
C PRO A 243 -11.24 -10.86 -16.27
N GLU A 244 -12.04 -9.81 -16.48
CA GLU A 244 -11.68 -8.69 -17.38
C GLU A 244 -12.16 -7.35 -16.80
N ALA A 245 -11.33 -6.31 -16.87
CA ALA A 245 -11.50 -5.04 -16.20
C ALA A 245 -11.92 -3.94 -17.17
N ALA A 246 -13.08 -3.33 -16.92
CA ALA A 246 -13.49 -2.04 -17.47
C ALA A 246 -13.64 -1.01 -16.32
N PRO A 247 -13.57 0.30 -16.58
CA PRO A 247 -13.71 1.31 -15.54
C PRO A 247 -15.14 1.27 -14.99
N LEU A 248 -15.29 0.93 -13.71
CA LEU A 248 -16.59 0.85 -13.06
C LEU A 248 -17.15 2.26 -12.83
N GLN A 249 -18.16 2.63 -13.63
CA GLN A 249 -19.17 3.58 -13.21
C GLN A 249 -20.25 2.78 -12.48
N GLY A 250 -20.36 2.95 -11.16
CA GLY A 250 -21.32 2.20 -10.33
C GLY A 250 -20.67 1.28 -9.28
N ALA A 251 -21.51 0.65 -8.45
CA ALA A 251 -21.09 -0.15 -7.31
C ALA A 251 -20.24 -1.36 -7.72
N SER A 252 -19.47 -1.94 -6.79
CA SER A 252 -18.62 -3.11 -7.06
C SER A 252 -19.40 -4.41 -7.33
N PHE A 253 -20.73 -4.35 -7.27
CA PHE A 253 -21.66 -5.45 -7.46
C PHE A 253 -22.83 -5.03 -8.36
N ASP A 254 -23.56 -6.02 -8.87
CA ASP A 254 -24.73 -5.81 -9.72
C ASP A 254 -25.91 -5.27 -8.89
N CYS A 255 -26.23 -3.99 -9.08
CA CYS A 255 -27.31 -3.32 -8.38
C CYS A 255 -28.71 -3.93 -8.62
N SER A 256 -28.91 -4.67 -9.72
CA SER A 256 -30.17 -5.40 -9.93
C SER A 256 -30.35 -6.58 -8.97
N LYS A 257 -29.25 -7.04 -8.34
CA LYS A 257 -29.22 -8.14 -7.36
C LYS A 257 -29.15 -7.65 -5.92
N ALA A 258 -29.23 -6.34 -5.68
CA ALA A 258 -29.19 -5.75 -4.35
C ALA A 258 -30.33 -6.28 -3.48
N SER A 259 -29.97 -6.98 -2.42
CA SER A 259 -30.89 -7.70 -1.55
C SER A 259 -31.01 -7.06 -0.16
N THR A 260 -29.94 -6.43 0.32
CA THR A 260 -29.91 -5.78 1.64
C THR A 260 -30.27 -4.30 1.56
N ALA A 261 -30.67 -3.71 2.70
CA ALA A 261 -30.95 -2.27 2.79
C ALA A 261 -29.71 -1.44 2.46
N VAL A 262 -28.53 -1.88 2.91
CA VAL A 262 -27.25 -1.24 2.62
C VAL A 262 -26.89 -1.34 1.14
N GLU A 263 -27.04 -2.50 0.51
CA GLU A 263 -26.82 -2.66 -0.94
C GLU A 263 -27.72 -1.73 -1.76
N LYS A 264 -29.00 -1.63 -1.36
CA LYS A 264 -29.96 -0.72 -2.02
C LYS A 264 -29.58 0.75 -1.82
N MET A 265 -29.09 1.14 -0.63
CA MET A 265 -28.59 2.49 -0.38
C MET A 265 -27.36 2.81 -1.24
N ILE A 266 -26.40 1.87 -1.33
CA ILE A 266 -25.22 2.02 -2.17
C ILE A 266 -25.61 2.22 -3.64
N CYS A 267 -26.57 1.42 -4.13
CA CYS A 267 -27.05 1.50 -5.50
C CYS A 267 -27.90 2.74 -5.80
N ALA A 268 -28.55 3.32 -4.80
CA ALA A 268 -29.40 4.51 -4.96
C ALA A 268 -28.60 5.82 -4.97
N ASP A 269 -27.36 5.82 -4.46
CA ASP A 269 -26.49 7.00 -4.42
C ASP A 269 -25.21 6.77 -5.24
N PRO A 270 -25.03 7.50 -6.37
CA PRO A 270 -23.83 7.41 -7.20
C PRO A 270 -22.52 7.61 -6.44
N LYS A 271 -22.48 8.46 -5.41
CA LYS A 271 -21.26 8.70 -4.63
C LYS A 271 -20.91 7.50 -3.75
N LEU A 272 -21.91 6.80 -3.22
CA LEU A 272 -21.69 5.59 -2.44
C LEU A 272 -21.30 4.42 -3.34
N ALA A 273 -21.89 4.34 -4.53
CA ALA A 273 -21.52 3.38 -5.56
C ALA A 273 -20.03 3.53 -5.97
N ASP A 274 -19.59 4.77 -6.23
CA ASP A 274 -18.19 5.06 -6.57
C ASP A 274 -17.22 4.75 -5.41
N ALA A 275 -17.64 5.05 -4.18
CA ALA A 275 -16.86 4.76 -2.98
C ALA A 275 -16.72 3.24 -2.76
N ASP A 276 -17.78 2.47 -2.99
CA ASP A 276 -17.79 1.01 -2.93
C ASP A 276 -16.86 0.41 -4.00
N ALA A 277 -16.96 0.87 -5.24
CA ALA A 277 -16.07 0.44 -6.32
C ALA A 277 -14.59 0.78 -6.04
N SER A 278 -14.32 1.99 -5.55
CA SER A 278 -12.97 2.42 -5.16
C SER A 278 -12.39 1.55 -4.06
N THR A 279 -13.20 1.23 -3.05
CA THR A 279 -12.82 0.35 -1.93
C THR A 279 -12.56 -1.07 -2.40
N ALA A 280 -13.40 -1.60 -3.29
CA ALA A 280 -13.21 -2.92 -3.87
C ALA A 280 -11.96 -3.00 -4.75
N ALA A 281 -11.65 -1.95 -5.52
CA ALA A 281 -10.43 -1.86 -6.31
C ALA A 281 -9.19 -1.82 -5.41
N ALA A 282 -9.17 -0.96 -4.39
CA ALA A 282 -8.08 -0.88 -3.42
C ALA A 282 -7.87 -2.23 -2.70
N TYR A 283 -8.95 -2.90 -2.29
CA TYR A 283 -8.89 -4.25 -1.72
C TYR A 283 -8.26 -5.27 -2.68
N LYS A 284 -8.65 -5.28 -3.97
CA LYS A 284 -8.06 -6.20 -4.95
C LYS A 284 -6.56 -5.96 -5.11
N THR A 285 -6.14 -4.71 -5.20
CA THR A 285 -4.72 -4.34 -5.28
C THR A 285 -3.94 -4.78 -4.04
N GLY A 286 -4.44 -4.46 -2.84
CA GLY A 286 -3.78 -4.83 -1.60
C GLY A 286 -3.77 -6.34 -1.36
N LEU A 287 -4.82 -7.07 -1.76
CA LEU A 287 -4.86 -8.53 -1.70
C LEU A 287 -3.77 -9.16 -2.58
N ALA A 288 -3.59 -8.65 -3.80
CA ALA A 288 -2.58 -9.15 -4.73
C ALA A 288 -1.15 -8.90 -4.22
N ALA A 289 -0.94 -7.83 -3.44
CA ALA A 289 0.35 -7.50 -2.84
C ALA A 289 0.57 -8.12 -1.44
N SER A 290 -0.44 -8.77 -0.86
CA SER A 290 -0.40 -9.23 0.53
C SER A 290 0.40 -10.51 0.71
N VAL A 291 1.26 -10.53 1.74
CA VAL A 291 1.97 -11.74 2.21
C VAL A 291 1.09 -12.66 3.09
N ASN A 292 -0.11 -12.22 3.47
CA ASN A 292 -1.13 -13.03 4.14
C ASN A 292 -2.52 -12.86 3.48
N PRO A 293 -2.75 -13.51 2.33
CA PRO A 293 -4.00 -13.36 1.57
C PRO A 293 -5.26 -13.77 2.34
N ASP A 294 -5.18 -14.79 3.21
CA ASP A 294 -6.35 -15.30 3.93
C ASP A 294 -6.77 -14.38 5.08
N GLY A 295 -5.80 -13.84 5.82
CA GLY A 295 -6.07 -12.77 6.78
C GLY A 295 -6.67 -11.55 6.09
N TYR A 296 -6.13 -11.15 4.93
CA TYR A 296 -6.62 -9.99 4.18
C TYR A 296 -8.08 -10.17 3.71
N LYS A 297 -8.44 -11.36 3.23
CA LYS A 297 -9.83 -11.73 2.91
C LYS A 297 -10.73 -11.67 4.14
N GLN A 298 -10.26 -12.20 5.28
CA GLN A 298 -11.03 -12.23 6.52
C GLN A 298 -11.29 -10.82 7.05
N GLY A 299 -10.29 -9.94 7.05
CA GLY A 299 -10.45 -8.53 7.45
C GLY A 299 -11.47 -7.80 6.58
N GLN A 300 -11.44 -8.00 5.26
CA GLN A 300 -12.44 -7.40 4.37
C GLN A 300 -13.85 -7.97 4.59
N ALA A 301 -13.97 -9.28 4.89
CA ALA A 301 -15.25 -9.89 5.20
C ALA A 301 -15.84 -9.35 6.51
N ASN A 302 -15.02 -9.22 7.56
CA ASN A 302 -15.42 -8.66 8.84
C ASN A 302 -15.85 -7.20 8.70
N TRP A 303 -15.05 -6.38 8.01
CA TRP A 303 -15.39 -4.98 7.77
C TRP A 303 -16.74 -4.83 7.04
N ARG A 304 -17.00 -5.62 5.99
CA ARG A 304 -18.30 -5.59 5.30
C ARG A 304 -19.45 -5.91 6.26
N LYS A 305 -19.31 -7.00 7.02
CA LYS A 305 -20.38 -7.51 7.90
C LYS A 305 -20.66 -6.60 9.10
N ASN A 306 -19.61 -6.12 9.76
CA ASN A 306 -19.73 -5.48 11.07
C ASN A 306 -19.69 -3.95 11.00
N VAL A 307 -19.11 -3.38 9.93
CA VAL A 307 -18.94 -1.94 9.79
C VAL A 307 -19.84 -1.39 8.69
N ARG A 308 -19.71 -1.89 7.46
CA ARG A 308 -20.52 -1.42 6.33
C ARG A 308 -21.99 -1.78 6.53
N ASP A 309 -22.28 -3.05 6.80
CA ASP A 309 -23.64 -3.57 6.89
C ASP A 309 -24.37 -3.14 8.18
N ALA A 310 -23.65 -2.54 9.13
CA ALA A 310 -24.22 -1.94 10.34
C ALA A 310 -24.77 -0.51 10.10
N CYS A 311 -24.42 0.13 8.98
CA CYS A 311 -24.89 1.48 8.68
C CYS A 311 -26.39 1.52 8.34
N THR A 312 -27.09 2.49 8.92
CA THR A 312 -28.53 2.72 8.70
C THR A 312 -28.83 3.89 7.76
N ASP A 313 -27.81 4.66 7.36
CA ASP A 313 -27.94 5.81 6.46
C ASP A 313 -26.72 6.02 5.55
N ALA A 314 -26.89 6.92 4.58
CA ALA A 314 -25.86 7.28 3.61
C ALA A 314 -24.64 8.00 4.22
N ALA A 315 -24.83 8.75 5.30
CA ALA A 315 -23.74 9.50 5.94
C ALA A 315 -22.77 8.54 6.65
N CYS A 316 -23.32 7.52 7.34
CA CYS A 316 -22.56 6.42 7.90
C CYS A 316 -21.78 5.68 6.82
N LEU A 317 -22.43 5.28 5.73
CA LEU A 317 -21.78 4.57 4.62
C LEU A 317 -20.63 5.38 4.03
N SER A 318 -20.86 6.66 3.74
CA SER A 318 -19.83 7.56 3.21
C SER A 318 -18.60 7.63 4.12
N ARG A 319 -18.81 7.77 5.44
CA ARG A 319 -17.72 7.81 6.42
C ARG A 319 -16.94 6.50 6.46
N VAL A 320 -17.62 5.35 6.58
CA VAL A 320 -16.93 4.05 6.72
C VAL A 320 -16.22 3.63 5.44
N TYR A 321 -16.74 3.99 4.26
CA TYR A 321 -16.01 3.79 3.00
C TYR A 321 -14.76 4.66 2.91
N GLN A 322 -14.82 5.93 3.31
CA GLN A 322 -13.64 6.79 3.33
C GLN A 322 -12.57 6.28 4.32
N GLU A 323 -13.00 5.82 5.50
CA GLU A 323 -12.11 5.18 6.48
C GLU A 323 -11.47 3.94 5.87
N ARG A 324 -12.26 3.04 5.29
CA ARG A 324 -11.76 1.80 4.71
C ARG A 324 -10.81 2.03 3.54
N LEU A 325 -11.14 2.98 2.67
CA LEU A 325 -10.30 3.32 1.52
C LEU A 325 -8.92 3.86 1.96
N ARG A 326 -8.85 4.56 3.11
CA ARG A 326 -7.57 4.98 3.71
C ARG A 326 -6.77 3.83 4.33
N GLU A 327 -7.43 2.74 4.70
CA GLU A 327 -6.76 1.56 5.25
C GLU A 327 -6.23 0.62 4.18
N LEU A 328 -6.87 0.60 3.01
CA LEU A 328 -6.53 -0.28 1.89
C LEU A 328 -5.52 0.33 0.91
N LYS A 329 -5.24 1.63 1.02
CA LYS A 329 -4.24 2.36 0.23
C LYS A 329 -2.98 2.58 1.05
#